data_AF-A0A3M1NHI1-F1
#
_entry.id   AF-A0A3M1NHI1-F1
#
_cell.length_a   1.000
_cell.length_b   1.000
_cell.length_c   1.000
_cell.angle_alpha   90.00
_cell.angle_beta   90.00
_cell.angle_gamma   90.00
#
_symmetry.space_group_name_H-M   'P 1'
#
loop_
_entity.id
_entity.type
_entity.pdbx_description
1 polymer ?
#
loop_
_entity_poly.entity_id
_entity_poly.type
_entity_poly.pdbx_seq_one_letter_code
_entity_poly.pdbx_strand_id
1 'polypeptide(L)'
;MKKVKQVVLFTRNNARIFYTDNVKQFGNLDIVVNPDLSLVKGLPPHYWKKKGNKIVPMSKSEMNKRYKQIKESMGDVPLSKRKLDGAFISTIILIILFFIILHTAFKVYGI
;
A
#
# COMPACT_ATOMS: atom_id res chain seq x y z
N MET A 1 -3.87 -23.01 30.88
CA MET A 1 -4.15 -22.23 29.65
C MET A 1 -3.03 -21.22 29.45
N LYS A 2 -2.41 -21.17 28.26
CA LYS A 2 -1.39 -20.15 27.98
C LYS A 2 -2.08 -18.79 27.77
N LYS A 3 -1.54 -17.72 28.38
CA LYS A 3 -2.10 -16.37 28.24
C LYS A 3 -1.72 -15.80 26.87
N VAL A 4 -2.73 -15.47 26.06
CA VAL A 4 -2.56 -14.73 24.81
C VAL A 4 -2.08 -13.31 25.13
N LYS A 5 -1.02 -12.86 24.45
CA LYS A 5 -0.42 -11.53 24.58
C LYS A 5 -0.62 -10.74 23.30
N GLN A 6 -0.81 -9.43 23.44
CA GLN A 6 -0.78 -8.51 22.31
C GLN A 6 0.67 -8.15 22.02
N VAL A 7 1.08 -8.19 20.75
CA VAL A 7 2.44 -7.83 20.33
C VAL A 7 2.33 -6.88 19.16
N VAL A 8 3.04 -5.75 19.21
CA VAL A 8 3.21 -4.88 18.05
C VAL A 8 4.59 -5.11 17.47
N LEU A 9 4.63 -5.52 16.21
CA LEU A 9 5.83 -5.66 15.41
C LEU A 9 6.02 -4.42 14.55
N PHE A 10 7.21 -3.84 14.61
CA PHE A 10 7.62 -2.74 13.77
C PHE A 10 8.42 -3.27 12.57
N THR A 11 8.02 -2.84 11.38
CA THR A 11 8.77 -3.02 10.14
C THR A 11 9.29 -1.66 9.66
N ARG A 12 10.08 -1.67 8.60
CA ARG A 12 10.67 -0.44 8.03
C ARG A 12 9.63 0.67 7.79
N ASN A 13 8.44 0.31 7.33
CA ASN A 13 7.42 1.25 6.88
C ASN A 13 6.07 1.11 7.61
N ASN A 14 5.91 0.16 8.53
CA ASN A 14 4.62 -0.11 9.16
C ASN A 14 4.77 -0.67 10.58
N ALA A 15 3.67 -0.68 11.33
CA ALA A 15 3.51 -1.46 12.54
C ALA A 15 2.33 -2.43 12.36
N ARG A 16 2.40 -3.61 12.97
CA ARG A 16 1.31 -4.60 12.93
C ARG A 16 1.07 -5.18 14.31
N ILE A 17 -0.21 -5.32 14.68
CA ILE A 17 -0.63 -5.96 15.91
C ILE A 17 -0.83 -7.46 15.66
N PHE A 18 -0.29 -8.28 16.55
CA PHE A 18 -0.48 -9.72 16.61
C PHE A 18 -1.00 -10.11 17.99
N TYR A 19 -1.77 -11.18 18.05
CA TYR A 19 -2.19 -11.81 19.31
C TYR A 19 -1.61 -13.23 19.33
N THR A 20 -0.71 -13.51 20.27
CA THR A 20 -0.02 -14.80 20.36
C THR A 20 0.31 -15.14 21.80
N ASP A 21 0.33 -16.43 22.12
CA ASP A 21 0.86 -16.95 23.37
C ASP A 21 2.38 -17.23 23.28
N ASN A 22 2.95 -17.27 22.08
CA ASN A 22 4.35 -17.57 21.81
C ASN A 22 5.11 -16.35 21.25
N VAL A 23 5.53 -15.45 22.13
CA VAL A 23 6.34 -14.28 21.75
C VAL A 23 7.71 -14.65 21.16
N LYS A 24 8.25 -15.83 21.50
CA LYS A 24 9.56 -16.29 21.02
C LYS A 24 9.61 -16.44 19.50
N GLN A 25 8.46 -16.63 18.85
CA GLN A 25 8.37 -16.72 17.39
C GLN A 25 8.86 -15.45 16.66
N PHE A 26 8.91 -14.31 17.36
CA PHE A 26 9.38 -13.06 16.79
C PHE A 26 10.89 -12.86 16.92
N GLY A 27 11.62 -13.77 17.59
CA GLY A 27 13.09 -13.73 17.68
C GLY A 27 13.65 -12.36 18.05
N ASN A 28 14.57 -11.85 17.23
CA ASN A 28 15.23 -10.54 17.38
C ASN A 28 14.52 -9.40 16.62
N LEU A 29 13.26 -9.59 16.23
CA LEU A 29 12.50 -8.55 15.53
C LEU A 29 12.15 -7.39 16.48
N ASP A 30 11.93 -6.22 15.90
CA ASP A 30 11.60 -5.03 16.66
C ASP A 30 10.14 -5.05 17.13
N ILE A 31 9.92 -5.61 18.32
CA ILE A 31 8.58 -5.79 18.91
C ILE A 31 8.39 -5.02 20.21
N VAL A 32 7.12 -4.78 20.57
CA VAL A 32 6.67 -4.37 21.91
C VAL A 32 5.56 -5.32 22.36
N VAL A 33 5.71 -5.89 23.57
CA VAL A 33 4.76 -6.87 24.13
C VAL A 33 3.84 -6.18 25.13
N ASN A 34 2.54 -6.45 25.02
CA ASN A 34 1.45 -5.82 25.76
C ASN A 34 1.58 -4.29 25.81
N PRO A 35 1.69 -3.61 24.65
CA PRO A 35 1.83 -2.16 24.61
C PRO A 35 0.56 -1.47 25.10
N ASP A 36 0.73 -0.31 25.74
CA ASP A 36 -0.34 0.66 25.86
C ASP A 36 -0.51 1.41 24.53
N LEU A 37 -1.72 1.34 23.96
CA LEU A 37 -2.08 1.96 22.68
C LEU A 37 -2.85 3.29 22.87
N SER A 38 -3.05 3.74 24.11
CA SER A 38 -3.80 4.96 24.43
C SER A 38 -3.30 6.19 23.65
N LEU A 39 -1.97 6.34 23.52
CA LEU A 39 -1.32 7.47 22.87
C LEU A 39 -1.44 7.47 21.33
N VAL A 40 -1.78 6.34 20.72
CA VAL A 40 -1.86 6.18 19.26
C VAL A 40 -3.28 5.85 18.78
N LYS A 41 -4.27 5.97 19.67
CA LYS A 41 -5.68 5.73 19.36
C LYS A 41 -6.13 6.67 18.23
N GLY A 42 -6.71 6.09 17.18
CA GLY A 42 -7.17 6.83 16.00
C GLY A 42 -6.08 7.14 14.97
N LEU A 43 -4.81 6.79 15.23
CA LEU A 43 -3.74 6.92 14.25
C LEU A 43 -3.49 5.60 13.53
N PRO A 44 -3.32 5.60 12.20
CA PRO A 44 -2.90 4.43 11.45
C PRO A 44 -1.56 3.84 11.95
N PRO A 45 -1.40 2.51 11.98
CA PRO A 45 -0.19 1.84 12.47
C PRO A 45 1.12 2.25 11.80
N HIS A 46 1.08 2.67 10.52
CA HIS A 46 2.29 3.12 9.82
C HIS A 46 2.83 4.46 10.32
N TYR A 47 2.07 5.19 11.14
CA TYR A 47 2.52 6.40 11.84
C TYR A 47 2.89 6.16 13.30
N TRP A 48 2.98 4.90 13.73
CA TRP A 48 3.43 4.56 15.07
C TRP A 48 4.94 4.39 15.07
N LYS A 49 5.60 4.84 16.14
CA LYS A 49 7.02 4.59 16.37
C LYS A 49 7.25 3.96 17.73
N LYS A 50 8.27 3.11 17.79
CA LYS A 50 8.78 2.56 19.04
C LYS A 50 9.69 3.58 19.72
N LYS A 51 9.48 3.82 21.01
CA LYS A 51 10.37 4.61 21.87
C LYS A 51 10.65 3.81 23.14
N GLY A 52 11.78 3.12 23.16
CA GLY A 52 12.07 2.12 24.20
C GLY A 52 11.06 0.99 24.15
N ASN A 53 10.35 0.72 25.26
CA ASN A 53 9.30 -0.30 25.32
C ASN A 53 7.87 0.28 25.17
N LYS A 54 7.74 1.51 24.65
CA LYS A 54 6.46 2.19 24.45
C LYS A 54 6.20 2.46 22.97
N ILE A 55 4.92 2.60 22.64
CA ILE A 55 4.47 3.01 21.31
C ILE A 55 3.98 4.45 21.42
N VAL A 56 4.52 5.31 20.57
CA VAL A 56 4.18 6.73 20.56
C VAL A 56 3.85 7.16 19.13
N PRO A 57 3.04 8.22 18.95
CA PRO A 57 2.79 8.76 17.63
C PRO A 57 4.08 9.36 17.05
N MET A 58 4.23 9.24 15.74
CA MET A 58 5.21 10.03 14.99
C MET A 58 4.83 11.52 15.04
N SER A 59 5.84 12.38 15.07
CA SER A 59 5.68 13.81 14.84
C SER A 59 5.20 14.08 13.42
N LYS A 60 4.63 15.26 13.17
CA LYS A 60 4.16 15.69 11.84
C LYS A 60 5.26 15.59 10.77
N SER A 61 6.51 15.95 11.13
CA SER A 61 7.66 15.84 10.23
C SER A 61 7.99 14.38 9.89
N GLU A 62 7.97 13.48 10.89
CA GLU A 62 8.15 12.04 10.69
C GLU A 62 7.03 11.43 9.84
N MET A 63 5.77 11.82 10.07
CA MET A 63 4.62 11.38 9.29
C MET A 63 4.74 11.78 7.81
N ASN A 64 5.15 13.02 7.53
CA ASN A 64 5.37 13.50 6.17
C ASN A 64 6.48 12.72 5.45
N LYS A 65 7.59 12.46 6.15
CA LYS A 65 8.68 11.62 5.62
C LYS A 65 8.20 10.20 5.34
N ARG A 66 7.46 9.59 6.28
CA ARG A 66 6.91 8.25 6.12
C ARG A 66 5.91 8.17 4.98
N TYR A 67 5.06 9.18 4.81
CA TYR A 67 4.13 9.26 3.69
C TYR A 67 4.86 9.29 2.35
N LYS A 68 5.93 10.11 2.24
CA LYS A 68 6.78 10.15 1.04
C LYS A 68 7.44 8.78 0.77
N GLN A 69 8.00 8.15 1.81
CA GLN A 69 8.59 6.81 1.69
C GLN A 69 7.59 5.74 1.26
N ILE A 70 6.38 5.73 1.82
CA ILE A 70 5.33 4.80 1.43
C ILE A 70 4.97 5.02 -0.04
N LYS A 71 4.75 6.28 -0.44
CA LYS A 71 4.44 6.65 -1.82
C LYS A 71 5.53 6.22 -2.82
N GLU A 72 6.80 6.45 -2.48
CA GLU A 72 7.94 6.02 -3.31
C GLU A 72 8.06 4.49 -3.36
N SER A 73 7.85 3.80 -2.24
CA SER A 73 7.93 2.33 -2.18
C SER A 73 6.77 1.60 -2.86
N MET A 74 5.61 2.25 -3.00
CA MET A 74 4.46 1.74 -3.75
C MET A 74 4.57 2.01 -5.25
N GLY A 75 5.65 2.67 -5.68
CA GLY A 75 5.91 3.01 -7.07
C GLY A 75 5.14 4.26 -7.52
N ASP A 76 5.84 5.08 -8.29
CA ASP A 76 5.24 6.08 -9.17
C ASP A 76 4.27 5.40 -10.15
N VAL A 77 3.01 5.20 -9.73
CA VAL A 77 1.91 5.51 -10.63
C VAL A 77 1.58 6.98 -10.36
N PRO A 78 2.23 7.93 -11.06
CA PRO A 78 1.88 9.32 -10.87
C PRO A 78 0.41 9.46 -11.27
N LEU A 79 -0.41 10.03 -10.38
CA LEU A 79 -1.79 10.42 -10.70
C LEU A 79 -1.85 11.33 -11.96
N SER A 80 -0.73 11.96 -12.33
CA SER A 80 -0.59 12.73 -13.57
C SER A 80 -0.45 11.88 -14.85
N LYS A 81 -0.15 10.57 -14.76
CA LYS A 81 -0.25 9.61 -15.89
C LYS A 81 -1.63 8.95 -16.00
N ARG A 82 -2.60 9.36 -15.17
CA ARG A 82 -4.04 9.10 -15.42
C ARG A 82 -4.69 10.18 -16.29
N LYS A 83 -3.92 11.02 -17.00
CA LYS A 83 -4.43 11.54 -18.27
C LYS A 83 -4.30 10.41 -19.26
N LEU A 84 -5.42 9.70 -19.44
CA LEU A 84 -5.69 8.85 -20.59
C LEU A 84 -5.23 9.65 -21.83
N ASP A 85 -4.05 9.32 -22.36
CA ASP A 85 -3.45 10.07 -23.46
C ASP A 85 -4.47 10.04 -24.60
N GLY A 86 -5.01 11.21 -24.99
CA GLY A 86 -6.03 11.28 -26.04
C GLY A 86 -5.53 10.63 -27.33
N ALA A 87 -4.21 10.64 -27.55
CA ALA A 87 -3.54 9.90 -28.61
C ALA A 87 -3.73 8.38 -28.49
N PHE A 88 -3.59 7.78 -27.31
CA PHE A 88 -3.76 6.34 -27.10
C PHE A 88 -5.20 5.88 -27.37
N ILE A 89 -6.19 6.65 -26.90
CA ILE A 89 -7.62 6.39 -27.19
C ILE A 89 -7.90 6.55 -28.69
N SER A 90 -7.39 7.63 -29.30
CA SER A 90 -7.54 7.89 -30.74
C SER A 90 -6.97 6.75 -31.58
N THR A 91 -5.79 6.23 -31.24
CA THR A 91 -5.18 5.09 -31.92
C THR A 91 -6.00 3.81 -31.78
N ILE A 92 -6.54 3.52 -30.59
CA ILE A 92 -7.42 2.35 -30.38
C ILE A 92 -8.71 2.47 -31.22
N ILE A 93 -9.33 3.65 -31.24
CA ILE A 93 -10.54 3.89 -32.05
C ILE A 93 -10.24 3.71 -33.54
N LEU A 94 -9.11 4.25 -34.03
CA LEU A 94 -8.69 4.09 -35.43
C LEU A 94 -8.48 2.62 -35.81
N ILE A 95 -7.86 1.83 -34.93
CA ILE A 95 -7.66 0.39 -35.16
C ILE A 95 -9.01 -0.34 -35.23
N ILE A 96 -9.92 -0.07 -34.30
CA ILE A 96 -11.25 -0.69 -34.30
C ILE A 96 -12.02 -0.31 -35.57
N LEU A 97 -12.00 0.96 -35.97
CA LEU A 97 -12.64 1.41 -37.21
C LEU A 97 -12.05 0.73 -38.43
N PHE A 98 -10.72 0.56 -38.49
CA PHE A 98 -10.07 -0.15 -39.58
C PHE A 98 -10.55 -1.61 -39.67
N PHE A 99 -10.64 -2.33 -38.55
CA PHE A 99 -11.16 -3.71 -38.55
C PHE A 99 -12.63 -3.81 -38.94
N ILE A 100 -13.47 -2.83 -38.57
CA ILE A 100 -14.88 -2.78 -38.98
C ILE A 100 -14.99 -2.58 -40.50
N ILE A 101 -14.22 -1.64 -41.06
CA ILE A 101 -14.20 -1.38 -42.49
C ILE A 101 -13.68 -2.61 -43.25
N LEU A 102 -12.57 -3.20 -42.78
CA LEU A 102 -12.00 -4.41 -43.39
C LEU A 102 -12.98 -5.58 -43.36
N HIS A 103 -13.63 -5.84 -42.22
CA HIS A 103 -14.63 -6.91 -42.09
C HIS A 103 -15.86 -6.65 -42.97
N THR A 104 -16.30 -5.40 -43.08
CA THR A 104 -17.42 -5.02 -43.96
C THR A 104 -17.03 -5.18 -45.43
N ALA A 105 -15.82 -4.77 -45.82
CA ALA A 105 -15.31 -4.97 -47.16
C ALA A 105 -15.20 -6.47 -47.51
N PHE A 106 -14.73 -7.30 -46.58
CA PHE A 106 -14.70 -8.75 -46.74
C PHE A 106 -16.10 -9.33 -46.98
N LYS A 107 -17.09 -8.88 -46.21
CA LYS A 107 -18.48 -9.33 -46.32
C LYS A 107 -19.18 -8.85 -47.59
N VAL A 108 -18.87 -7.65 -48.08
CA VAL A 108 -19.51 -7.03 -49.25
C VAL A 108 -18.85 -7.48 -50.56
N TYR A 109 -17.53 -7.63 -50.59
CA TYR A 109 -16.78 -7.95 -51.80
C TYR A 109 -16.40 -9.42 -51.94
N GLY A 110 -16.65 -10.26 -50.92
CA GLY A 110 -16.64 -11.72 -51.04
C GLY A 110 -15.36 -12.31 -51.64
N ILE A 111 -14.19 -11.94 -51.10
CA ILE A 111 -12.96 -12.72 -51.28
C ILE A 111 -12.93 -13.82 -50.23
#